data_AF-A0A1A8SJV0-F1
#
_entry.id   AF-A0A1A8SJV0-F1
#
_cell.length_a   1.000
_cell.length_b   1.000
_cell.length_c   1.000
_cell.angle_alpha   90.00
_cell.angle_beta   90.00
_cell.angle_gamma   90.00
#
_symmetry.space_group_name_H-M   'P 1'
#
loop_
_entity.id
_entity.type
_entity.pdbx_description
1 polymer ?
#
loop_
_entity_poly.entity_id
_entity_poly.type
_entity_poly.pdbx_seq_one_letter_code
_entity_poly.pdbx_strand_id
1 'polypeptide(L)'
;MENKESPRGQQYTTISGLPQVIEGLTRSVNHSQFQTSSGKSSSANAEKGIKQRWGSIRTVFEGKENMVVLAAALDPRYKKLTFLAPEDVIRVQGTIEVLAVKEEAKAGTGEFTQLQRADDSGVVEKSALDVLLQSDTESDDESEQEEEDAQDRRVQIVRGEVKVYL
;
A
#
# COMPACT_ATOMS: atom_id res chain seq x y z
N MET A 1 36.37 20.77 16.60
CA MET A 1 35.47 21.27 15.53
C MET A 1 35.35 20.16 14.51
N GLU A 2 34.29 19.37 14.62
CA GLU A 2 34.05 18.21 13.75
C GLU A 2 33.16 18.68 12.60
N ASN A 3 33.72 18.75 11.39
CA ASN A 3 32.99 19.13 10.20
C ASN A 3 32.06 17.97 9.80
N LYS A 4 30.80 18.05 10.21
CA LYS A 4 29.75 17.23 9.60
C LYS A 4 29.47 17.79 8.21
N GLU A 5 30.09 17.20 7.20
CA GLU A 5 29.68 17.42 5.82
C GLU A 5 28.24 16.93 5.66
N SER A 6 27.33 17.86 5.36
CA SER A 6 25.98 17.55 4.93
C SER A 6 26.07 16.93 3.52
N PRO A 7 25.50 15.73 3.26
CA PRO A 7 25.57 15.12 1.94
C PRO A 7 24.73 15.95 0.94
N ARG A 8 25.38 16.89 0.26
CA ARG A 8 24.79 17.67 -0.82
C ARG A 8 24.42 16.75 -1.99
N GLY A 9 23.14 16.69 -2.33
CA GLY A 9 22.68 16.32 -3.67
C GLY A 9 21.86 15.03 -3.82
N GLN A 10 21.57 14.26 -2.76
CA GLN A 10 20.72 13.07 -2.90
C GLN A 10 19.25 13.47 -2.96
N GLN A 11 18.67 13.46 -4.17
CA GLN A 11 17.22 13.47 -4.35
C GLN A 11 16.69 12.04 -4.15
N TYR A 12 15.99 11.82 -3.04
CA TYR A 12 15.35 10.53 -2.76
C TYR A 12 14.01 10.43 -3.50
N THR A 13 13.73 9.26 -4.08
CA THR A 13 12.40 8.94 -4.63
C THR A 13 11.53 8.27 -3.57
N THR A 14 10.21 8.47 -3.64
CA THR A 14 9.27 7.65 -2.87
C THR A 14 9.24 6.23 -3.41
N ILE A 15 8.95 5.27 -2.54
CA ILE A 15 8.79 3.85 -2.91
C ILE A 15 7.73 3.71 -4.01
N SER A 16 6.64 4.48 -3.93
CA SER A 16 5.58 4.52 -4.94
C SER A 16 6.04 4.98 -6.34
N GLY A 17 7.06 5.82 -6.43
CA GLY A 17 7.60 6.30 -7.71
C GLY A 17 8.64 5.37 -8.32
N LEU A 18 9.14 4.40 -7.55
CA LEU A 18 10.22 3.53 -7.98
C LEU A 18 9.89 2.70 -9.25
N PRO A 19 8.68 2.12 -9.41
CA PRO A 19 8.35 1.40 -10.65
C PRO A 19 8.43 2.27 -11.90
N GLN A 20 7.98 3.53 -11.81
CA GLN A 20 8.00 4.48 -12.93
C GLN A 20 9.43 4.90 -13.30
N VAL A 21 10.27 5.14 -12.29
CA VAL A 21 11.69 5.46 -12.50
C VAL A 21 12.40 4.29 -13.18
N ILE A 22 12.16 3.06 -12.73
CA ILE A 22 12.74 1.85 -13.33
C ILE A 22 12.24 1.70 -14.78
N GLU A 23 10.96 1.92 -15.04
CA GLU A 23 10.42 1.86 -16.41
C GLU A 23 11.06 2.89 -17.33
N GLY A 24 11.16 4.14 -16.88
CA GLY A 24 11.83 5.21 -17.64
C GLY A 24 13.30 4.89 -17.91
N LEU A 25 13.99 4.34 -16.91
CA LEU A 25 15.39 3.92 -17.05
C LEU A 25 15.55 2.78 -18.06
N THR A 26 14.73 1.73 -17.96
CA THR A 26 14.71 0.61 -18.93
C THR A 26 14.44 1.13 -20.34
N ARG A 27 13.46 2.02 -20.49
CA ARG A 27 13.13 2.66 -21.77
C ARG A 27 14.32 3.45 -22.31
N SER A 28 14.99 4.24 -21.48
CA SER A 28 16.18 5.01 -21.89
C SER A 28 17.32 4.12 -22.37
N VAL A 29 17.57 3.00 -21.69
CA VAL A 29 18.62 2.04 -22.10
C VAL A 29 18.26 1.37 -23.42
N ASN A 30 17.01 0.94 -23.58
CA ASN A 30 16.56 0.23 -24.78
C ASN A 30 16.47 1.13 -26.02
N HIS A 31 16.12 2.41 -25.85
CA HIS A 31 16.07 3.38 -26.95
C HIS A 31 17.44 3.95 -27.35
N SER A 32 18.49 3.67 -26.59
CA SER A 32 19.83 4.17 -26.90
C SER A 32 20.39 3.47 -28.15
N GLN A 33 20.37 4.16 -29.29
CA GLN A 33 20.92 3.66 -30.55
C GLN A 33 22.44 3.89 -30.59
N PHE A 34 23.19 3.04 -29.89
CA PHE A 34 24.64 3.07 -29.97
C PHE A 34 25.15 2.47 -31.29
N GLN A 35 25.90 3.25 -32.06
CA GLN A 35 26.47 2.78 -33.32
C GLN A 35 27.71 1.89 -33.13
N THR A 36 28.43 2.06 -32.01
CA THR A 36 29.64 1.28 -31.70
C THR A 36 29.31 -0.05 -31.04
N SER A 37 30.14 -1.07 -31.28
CA SER A 37 30.03 -2.37 -30.61
C SER A 37 30.13 -2.25 -29.08
N SER A 38 31.01 -1.37 -28.59
CA SER A 38 31.17 -1.07 -27.16
C SER A 38 29.93 -0.42 -26.54
N GLY A 39 29.26 0.49 -27.27
CA GLY A 39 28.01 1.09 -26.78
C GLY A 39 26.88 0.06 -26.70
N LYS A 40 26.79 -0.86 -27.66
CA LYS A 40 25.82 -1.97 -27.65
C LYS A 40 26.06 -2.96 -26.50
N SER A 41 27.31 -3.29 -26.19
CA SER A 41 27.62 -4.17 -25.06
C SER A 41 27.36 -3.48 -23.72
N SER A 42 27.64 -2.19 -23.62
CA SER A 42 27.32 -1.37 -22.43
C SER A 42 25.81 -1.30 -22.17
N SER A 43 24.99 -1.04 -23.21
CA SER A 43 23.53 -1.01 -23.06
C SER A 43 22.97 -2.37 -22.65
N ALA A 44 23.45 -3.46 -23.25
CA ALA A 44 23.05 -4.82 -22.87
C ALA A 44 23.42 -5.14 -21.41
N ASN A 45 24.60 -4.69 -20.95
CA ASN A 45 25.03 -4.87 -19.57
C ASN A 45 24.19 -4.02 -18.60
N ALA A 46 23.85 -2.78 -18.98
CA ALA A 46 22.97 -1.92 -18.21
C ALA A 46 21.56 -2.52 -18.09
N GLU A 47 21.00 -3.04 -19.19
CA GLU A 47 19.70 -3.72 -19.20
C GLU A 47 19.71 -4.94 -18.26
N LYS A 48 20.77 -5.76 -18.35
CA LYS A 48 20.96 -6.91 -17.45
C LYS A 48 21.03 -6.47 -15.99
N GLY A 49 21.79 -5.42 -15.69
CA GLY A 49 21.91 -4.87 -14.33
C GLY A 49 20.59 -4.35 -13.77
N ILE A 50 19.78 -3.68 -14.61
CA ILE A 50 18.45 -3.22 -14.22
C ILE A 50 17.53 -4.42 -13.91
N LYS A 51 17.49 -5.41 -14.80
CA LYS A 51 16.68 -6.63 -14.59
C LYS A 51 17.11 -7.39 -13.34
N GLN A 52 18.40 -7.55 -13.11
CA GLN A 52 18.94 -8.28 -11.97
C GLN A 52 18.62 -7.59 -10.64
N ARG A 53 18.78 -6.26 -10.58
CA ARG A 53 18.62 -5.49 -9.33
C ARG A 53 17.18 -5.12 -9.03
N TRP A 54 16.39 -4.84 -10.08
CA TRP A 54 15.08 -4.20 -9.95
C TRP A 54 13.95 -4.98 -10.63
N GLY A 55 14.23 -6.15 -11.23
CA GLY A 55 13.23 -6.93 -11.95
C GLY A 55 12.04 -7.35 -11.09
N SER A 56 12.27 -7.66 -9.80
CA SER A 56 11.22 -8.08 -8.87
C SER A 56 10.33 -6.93 -8.38
N ILE A 57 10.72 -5.67 -8.57
CA ILE A 57 9.94 -4.52 -8.08
C ILE A 57 8.65 -4.34 -8.87
N ARG A 58 8.65 -4.75 -10.14
CA ARG A 58 7.49 -4.60 -11.04
C ARG A 58 6.68 -5.87 -11.21
N THR A 59 7.00 -6.93 -10.47
CA THR A 59 6.32 -8.22 -10.60
C THR A 59 5.26 -8.38 -9.51
N VAL A 60 4.08 -8.85 -9.93
CA VAL A 60 2.99 -9.25 -9.04
C VAL A 60 2.96 -10.78 -8.98
N PHE A 61 3.25 -11.33 -7.79
CA PHE A 61 3.23 -12.77 -7.57
C PHE A 61 1.92 -13.20 -6.88
N GLU A 62 1.22 -14.19 -7.43
CA GLU A 62 1.12 -15.49 -6.77
C GLU A 62 0.96 -15.55 -5.23
N GLY A 63 -0.02 -14.89 -4.60
CA GLY A 63 -0.17 -14.97 -3.14
C GLY A 63 0.93 -14.28 -2.31
N LYS A 64 1.75 -13.41 -2.93
CA LYS A 64 2.73 -12.58 -2.22
C LYS A 64 2.56 -11.11 -2.58
N GLU A 65 2.27 -10.32 -1.57
CA GLU A 65 2.14 -8.87 -1.69
C GLU A 65 3.48 -8.22 -2.02
N ASN A 66 3.53 -7.49 -3.13
CA ASN A 66 4.64 -6.62 -3.45
C ASN A 66 4.33 -5.21 -2.93
N MET A 67 4.91 -4.87 -1.77
CA MET A 67 4.69 -3.57 -1.13
C MET A 67 5.01 -2.38 -2.03
N VAL A 68 5.98 -2.51 -2.96
CA VAL A 68 6.31 -1.42 -3.88
C VAL A 68 5.20 -1.19 -4.90
N VAL A 69 4.60 -2.28 -5.40
CA VAL A 69 3.46 -2.21 -6.31
C VAL A 69 2.22 -1.70 -5.59
N LEU A 70 1.94 -2.17 -4.37
CA LEU A 70 0.82 -1.68 -3.57
C LEU A 70 0.97 -0.18 -3.24
N ALA A 71 2.16 0.25 -2.83
CA ALA A 71 2.45 1.66 -2.58
C ALA A 71 2.30 2.52 -3.85
N ALA A 72 2.68 2.00 -5.02
CA ALA A 72 2.47 2.70 -6.29
C ALA A 72 0.99 2.78 -6.69
N ALA A 73 0.21 1.72 -6.42
CA ALA A 73 -1.22 1.69 -6.70
C ALA A 73 -2.02 2.65 -5.81
N LEU A 74 -1.64 2.77 -4.54
CA LEU A 74 -2.26 3.70 -3.59
C LEU A 74 -1.81 5.17 -3.77
N ASP A 75 -0.81 5.43 -4.62
CA ASP A 75 -0.34 6.79 -4.89
C ASP A 75 -1.18 7.43 -6.02
N PRO A 76 -1.91 8.53 -5.75
CA PRO A 76 -2.80 9.15 -6.73
C PRO A 76 -2.07 9.69 -7.97
N ARG A 77 -0.73 9.80 -7.94
CA ARG A 77 0.08 10.19 -9.10
C ARG A 77 0.22 9.07 -10.13
N TYR A 78 -0.01 7.80 -9.75
CA TYR A 78 0.29 6.62 -10.56
C TYR A 78 -0.91 5.70 -10.81
N LYS A 79 -2.14 6.24 -10.78
CA LYS A 79 -3.42 5.48 -10.89
C LYS A 79 -3.47 4.42 -11.99
N LYS A 80 -2.86 4.67 -13.14
CA LYS A 80 -2.95 3.79 -14.31
C LYS A 80 -2.02 2.58 -14.26
N LEU A 81 -1.08 2.52 -13.31
CA LEU A 81 -0.10 1.45 -13.14
C LEU A 81 0.49 0.96 -14.48
N THR A 82 0.85 1.90 -15.38
CA THR A 82 1.27 1.62 -16.78
C THR A 82 2.49 0.72 -16.90
N PHE A 83 3.21 0.53 -15.80
CA PHE A 83 4.38 -0.33 -15.70
C PHE A 83 4.01 -1.82 -15.50
N LEU A 84 2.73 -2.16 -15.31
CA LEU A 84 2.19 -3.51 -15.14
C LEU A 84 1.41 -3.95 -16.39
N ALA A 85 1.26 -5.27 -16.55
CA ALA A 85 0.32 -5.84 -17.51
C ALA A 85 -1.14 -5.62 -17.04
N PRO A 86 -2.13 -5.47 -17.94
CA PRO A 86 -3.53 -5.27 -17.56
C PRO A 86 -4.06 -6.34 -16.59
N GLU A 87 -3.64 -7.59 -16.78
CA GLU A 87 -4.01 -8.72 -15.91
C GLU A 87 -3.45 -8.55 -14.50
N ASP A 88 -2.27 -7.97 -14.38
CA ASP A 88 -1.59 -7.70 -13.10
C ASP A 88 -2.25 -6.53 -12.37
N VAL A 89 -2.73 -5.52 -13.11
CA VAL A 89 -3.49 -4.38 -12.56
C VAL A 89 -4.76 -4.87 -11.87
N ILE A 90 -5.52 -5.76 -12.51
CA ILE A 90 -6.75 -6.34 -11.95
C ILE A 90 -6.45 -7.08 -10.65
N ARG A 91 -5.36 -7.87 -10.61
CA ARG A 91 -4.94 -8.59 -9.39
C ARG A 91 -4.58 -7.62 -8.26
N VAL A 92 -3.86 -6.55 -8.56
CA VAL A 92 -3.49 -5.52 -7.58
C VAL A 92 -4.74 -4.82 -7.03
N GLN A 93 -5.69 -4.46 -7.88
CA GLN A 93 -6.96 -3.86 -7.47
C GLN A 93 -7.74 -4.80 -6.53
N GLY A 94 -7.93 -6.07 -6.92
CA GLY A 94 -8.59 -7.05 -6.07
C GLY A 94 -7.86 -7.29 -4.74
N THR A 95 -6.53 -7.28 -4.74
CA THR A 95 -5.73 -7.39 -3.51
C THR A 95 -5.99 -6.20 -2.58
N ILE A 96 -6.03 -4.98 -3.11
CA ILE A 96 -6.29 -3.78 -2.31
C ILE A 96 -7.72 -3.78 -1.76
N GLU A 97 -8.72 -4.17 -2.56
CA GLU A 97 -10.10 -4.31 -2.08
C GLU A 97 -10.21 -5.32 -0.94
N VAL A 98 -9.56 -6.49 -1.06
CA VAL A 98 -9.54 -7.52 -0.01
C VAL A 98 -8.85 -7.00 1.25
N LEU A 99 -7.72 -6.31 1.11
CA LEU A 99 -6.99 -5.73 2.24
C LEU A 99 -7.80 -4.64 2.95
N ALA A 100 -8.47 -3.77 2.19
CA ALA A 100 -9.30 -2.70 2.75
C ALA A 100 -10.50 -3.27 3.52
N VAL A 101 -11.19 -4.26 2.95
CA VAL A 101 -12.31 -4.93 3.63
C VAL A 101 -11.84 -5.67 4.89
N LYS A 102 -10.69 -6.32 4.84
CA LYS A 102 -10.11 -7.02 5.99
C LYS A 102 -9.73 -6.04 7.10
N GLU A 103 -9.23 -4.85 6.75
CA GLU A 103 -8.90 -3.82 7.74
C GLU A 103 -10.15 -3.23 8.39
N GLU A 104 -11.21 -2.98 7.61
CA GLU A 104 -12.51 -2.54 8.14
C GLU A 104 -13.13 -3.57 9.09
N ALA A 105 -13.07 -4.86 8.72
CA ALA A 105 -13.55 -5.94 9.58
C ALA A 105 -12.83 -5.97 10.94
N LYS A 106 -11.52 -5.68 10.96
CA LYS A 106 -10.75 -5.56 12.22
C LYS A 106 -11.07 -4.29 12.99
N ALA A 107 -11.28 -3.17 12.30
CA ALA A 107 -11.65 -1.91 12.94
C ALA A 107 -13.00 -2.01 13.67
N GLY A 108 -13.93 -2.83 13.14
CA GLY A 108 -15.19 -3.17 13.81
C GLY A 108 -15.04 -4.00 15.09
N THR A 109 -13.92 -4.71 15.29
CA THR A 109 -13.68 -5.58 16.46
C THR A 109 -13.00 -4.87 17.64
N GLY A 110 -12.82 -3.54 17.60
CA GLY A 110 -12.30 -2.78 18.75
C GLY A 110 -10.82 -3.00 19.09
N GLU A 111 -10.07 -3.81 18.33
CA GLU A 111 -8.61 -3.89 18.44
C GLU A 111 -7.94 -2.74 17.68
N PHE A 112 -8.16 -1.52 18.16
CA PHE A 112 -7.29 -0.41 17.80
C PHE A 112 -5.93 -0.68 18.45
N THR A 113 -5.01 -1.31 17.72
CA THR A 113 -3.61 -1.42 18.15
C THR A 113 -3.02 -0.03 18.14
N GLN A 114 -3.23 0.68 19.25
CA GLN A 114 -2.67 1.98 19.54
C GLN A 114 -1.16 1.86 19.37
N LEU A 115 -0.63 2.48 18.31
CA LEU A 115 0.79 2.76 18.17
C LEU A 115 1.24 3.41 19.48
N GLN A 116 1.91 2.63 20.33
CA GLN A 116 2.47 3.08 21.59
C GLN A 116 3.51 4.16 21.28
N ARG A 117 3.09 5.41 21.32
CA ARG A 117 3.98 6.53 21.60
C ARG A 117 4.23 6.47 23.10
N ALA A 118 5.40 5.98 23.48
CA ALA A 118 5.90 6.10 24.83
C ALA A 118 6.00 7.59 25.17
N ASP A 119 5.14 8.06 26.06
CA ASP A 119 5.47 9.09 27.04
C ASP A 119 4.40 9.12 28.15
N ASP A 120 4.87 8.67 29.31
CA ASP A 120 4.65 9.17 30.67
C ASP A 120 3.23 9.51 31.21
N SER A 121 2.90 8.76 32.28
CA SER A 121 2.04 9.10 33.42
C SER A 121 0.50 9.20 33.25
N GLY A 122 -0.21 8.43 34.08
CA GLY A 122 -1.45 8.91 34.74
C GLY A 122 -2.75 8.14 34.49
N VAL A 123 -3.02 7.14 35.35
CA VAL A 123 -4.33 6.74 35.91
C VAL A 123 -5.51 6.50 34.95
N VAL A 124 -5.86 5.22 34.78
CA VAL A 124 -7.13 4.77 34.20
C VAL A 124 -8.24 4.88 35.26
N GLU A 125 -9.01 5.96 35.24
CA GLU A 125 -10.32 5.98 35.91
C GLU A 125 -11.40 5.53 34.92
N LYS A 126 -11.96 4.34 35.17
CA LYS A 126 -13.17 3.88 34.48
C LYS A 126 -14.32 4.77 34.94
N SER A 127 -14.90 5.52 34.00
CA SER A 127 -16.00 6.46 34.24
C SER A 127 -17.22 5.73 34.81
N ALA A 128 -17.76 6.25 35.92
CA ALA A 128 -18.96 5.74 36.61
C ALA A 128 -20.23 5.69 35.73
N LEU A 129 -20.18 6.22 34.50
CA LEU A 129 -21.24 6.12 33.50
C LEU A 129 -21.36 4.71 32.91
N ASP A 130 -20.28 3.91 32.93
CA ASP A 130 -20.25 2.56 32.37
C ASP A 130 -21.03 1.55 33.23
N VAL A 131 -21.15 1.83 34.54
CA VAL A 131 -21.90 0.98 35.49
C VAL A 131 -23.41 1.31 35.49
N LEU A 132 -23.81 2.48 35.00
CA LEU A 132 -25.22 2.91 34.99
C LEU A 132 -25.99 2.53 33.72
N LEU A 133 -25.29 2.15 32.65
CA LEU A 133 -25.92 1.75 31.37
C LEU A 133 -26.26 0.26 31.28
N GLN A 134 -25.94 -0.53 32.31
CA GLN A 134 -26.41 -1.92 32.43
C GLN A 134 -27.84 -1.92 32.97
N SER A 135 -28.80 -1.54 32.14
CA SER A 135 -30.22 -1.81 32.38
C SER A 135 -30.76 -2.69 31.28
N ASP A 136 -31.10 -3.91 31.70
CA ASP A 136 -32.02 -4.88 31.10
C ASP A 136 -32.53 -4.53 29.70
N THR A 137 -31.95 -5.18 28.70
CA THR A 137 -32.62 -5.37 27.41
C THR A 137 -32.89 -6.85 27.27
N GLU A 138 -34.17 -7.21 27.40
CA GLU A 138 -34.70 -8.54 27.12
C GLU A 138 -34.33 -8.93 25.68
N SER A 139 -34.00 -10.20 25.50
CA SER A 139 -33.59 -10.81 24.24
C SER A 139 -34.58 -10.51 23.11
N ASP A 140 -34.09 -9.84 22.07
CA ASP A 140 -34.73 -9.86 20.76
C ASP A 140 -33.72 -10.42 19.75
N ASP A 141 -34.05 -11.59 19.21
CA ASP A 141 -33.27 -12.40 18.26
C ASP A 141 -33.23 -11.76 16.85
N GLU A 142 -33.32 -10.42 16.77
CA GLU A 142 -33.28 -9.63 15.52
C GLU A 142 -31.95 -8.87 15.35
N SER A 143 -31.07 -8.87 16.35
CA SER A 143 -29.82 -8.08 16.32
C SER A 143 -28.78 -8.59 15.31
N GLU A 144 -28.74 -9.90 15.04
CA GLU A 144 -27.76 -10.46 14.09
C GLU A 144 -28.03 -10.00 12.65
N GLN A 145 -29.31 -9.86 12.25
CA GLN A 145 -29.69 -9.43 10.92
C GLN A 145 -29.37 -7.94 10.69
N GLU A 146 -29.58 -7.09 11.71
CA GLU A 146 -29.23 -5.67 11.66
C GLU A 146 -27.70 -5.45 11.65
N GLU A 147 -26.93 -6.27 12.37
CA GLU A 147 -25.47 -6.23 12.36
C GLU A 147 -24.87 -6.68 11.03
N GLU A 148 -25.38 -7.75 10.41
CA GLU A 148 -24.97 -8.19 9.08
C GLU A 148 -25.25 -7.13 8.02
N ASP A 149 -26.45 -6.53 8.03
CA ASP A 149 -26.83 -5.44 7.12
C ASP A 149 -25.97 -4.20 7.30
N ALA A 150 -25.54 -3.90 8.54
CA ALA A 150 -24.63 -2.80 8.83
C ALA A 150 -23.20 -3.09 8.33
N GLN A 151 -22.72 -4.33 8.50
CA GLN A 151 -21.42 -4.77 8.01
C GLN A 151 -21.34 -4.72 6.49
N ASP A 152 -22.38 -5.19 5.79
CA ASP A 152 -22.44 -5.16 4.33
C ASP A 152 -22.43 -3.73 3.77
N ARG A 153 -23.11 -2.79 4.44
CA ARG A 153 -23.04 -1.36 4.07
C ARG A 153 -21.63 -0.80 4.23
N ARG A 154 -20.92 -1.15 5.31
CA ARG A 154 -19.52 -0.70 5.52
C ARG A 154 -18.59 -1.27 4.45
N VAL A 155 -18.72 -2.55 4.13
CA VAL A 155 -17.95 -3.20 3.05
C VAL A 155 -18.20 -2.50 1.70
N GLN A 156 -19.45 -2.14 1.41
CA GLN A 156 -19.79 -1.40 0.18
C GLN A 156 -19.17 -0.01 0.14
N ILE A 157 -19.15 0.71 1.27
CA ILE A 157 -18.51 2.03 1.38
C ILE A 157 -17.01 1.91 1.11
N VAL A 158 -16.33 0.99 1.79
CA VAL A 158 -14.88 0.76 1.62
C VAL A 158 -14.52 0.41 0.18
N ARG A 159 -15.29 -0.48 -0.46
CA ARG A 159 -15.12 -0.80 -1.89
C ARG A 159 -15.35 0.42 -2.78
N GLY A 160 -16.33 1.26 -2.44
CA GLY A 160 -16.60 2.52 -3.13
C GLY A 160 -15.42 3.48 -3.05
N GLU A 161 -14.83 3.65 -1.87
CA GLU A 161 -13.66 4.51 -1.65
C GLU A 161 -12.43 4.00 -2.41
N VAL A 162 -12.13 2.71 -2.35
CA VAL A 162 -11.00 2.10 -3.06
C VAL A 162 -11.07 2.38 -4.57
N LYS A 163 -12.27 2.31 -5.17
CA LYS A 163 -12.50 2.64 -6.58
C LYS A 163 -12.32 4.11 -6.95
N VAL A 164 -12.31 5.04 -5.98
CA VAL A 164 -11.99 6.44 -6.25
C VAL A 164 -10.48 6.62 -6.48
N TYR A 165 -9.67 5.75 -5.87
CA TYR A 165 -8.21 5.81 -5.89
C TYR A 165 -7.58 4.92 -6.96
N LEU A 166 -8.25 3.84 -7.39
CA LEU A 166 -7.78 2.85 -8.36
C LEU A 166 -8.56 2.84 -9.69
#